data_AF-A0A811UB34-F1
#
_entry.id   AF-A0A811UB34-F1
#
_cell.length_a   1.000
_cell.length_b   1.000
_cell.length_c   1.000
_cell.angle_alpha   90.00
_cell.angle_beta   90.00
_cell.angle_gamma   90.00
#
_symmetry.space_group_name_H-M   'P 1'
#
loop_
_entity.id
_entity.type
_entity.pdbx_description
1 polymer ?
#
loop_
_entity_poly.entity_id
_entity_poly.type
_entity_poly.pdbx_seq_one_letter_code
_entity_poly.pdbx_strand_id
1 'polypeptide(L)'
;MSLMKFVFPTLFIAENASIPKTLEDLTSRVASAEATKTSWQPPASAQEATEQMQHLQRLRDKMTTAGALLDDCNEQQAFFTANQVLVPAVCLSRLEDLNTRMKLLQIAMDERQKTLCNAGANQALENGDDGRTTSNSGTIGPLPNLGQSVKPPWERATTAANVPYYIE
;
A
#
# COMPACT_ATOMS: atom_id res chain seq x y z
N MET A 1 -15.15 34.49 -30.59
CA MET A 1 -14.75 33.10 -30.24
C MET A 1 -13.43 32.75 -30.91
N SER A 2 -12.29 33.15 -30.36
CA SER A 2 -10.97 32.74 -30.91
C SER A 2 -9.83 32.86 -29.88
N LEU A 3 -10.11 32.61 -28.59
CA LEU A 3 -9.07 32.47 -27.57
C LEU A 3 -8.82 31.00 -27.19
N MET A 4 -9.82 30.13 -27.32
CA MET A 4 -9.69 28.70 -26.97
C MET A 4 -8.74 27.91 -27.90
N LYS A 5 -8.47 28.39 -29.12
CA LYS A 5 -7.57 27.71 -30.07
C LYS A 5 -6.08 27.96 -29.82
N PHE A 6 -5.71 28.99 -29.05
CA PHE A 6 -4.31 29.35 -28.79
C PHE A 6 -3.81 28.95 -27.40
N VAL A 7 -4.70 28.75 -26.44
CA VAL A 7 -4.33 28.23 -25.10
C VAL A 7 -4.07 26.71 -25.15
N PHE A 8 -4.81 25.99 -26.01
CA PHE A 8 -4.66 24.55 -26.17
C PHE A 8 -3.24 24.14 -26.57
N PRO A 9 -2.65 24.60 -27.69
CA PRO A 9 -1.35 24.10 -28.16
C PRO A 9 -0.22 24.32 -27.15
N THR A 10 -0.22 25.45 -26.43
CA THR A 10 0.85 25.82 -25.49
C THR A 10 0.77 25.04 -24.19
N LEU A 11 -0.44 24.84 -23.64
CA LEU A 11 -0.65 23.99 -22.47
C LEU A 11 -0.35 22.52 -22.80
N PHE A 12 -0.73 22.12 -24.02
CA PHE A 12 -0.50 20.78 -24.56
C PHE A 12 1.00 20.45 -24.71
N ILE A 13 1.82 21.40 -25.18
CA ILE A 13 3.27 21.22 -25.29
C ILE A 13 3.93 21.13 -23.90
N ALA A 14 3.46 21.91 -22.92
CA ALA A 14 4.00 21.88 -21.57
C ALA A 14 3.71 20.54 -20.85
N GLU A 15 2.50 20.01 -21.03
CA GLU A 15 2.09 18.71 -20.46
C GLU A 15 2.77 17.54 -21.18
N ASN A 16 3.00 17.63 -22.50
CA ASN A 16 3.77 16.61 -23.23
C ASN A 16 5.26 16.63 -22.89
N ALA A 17 5.82 17.76 -22.48
CA ALA A 17 7.24 17.87 -22.11
C ALA A 17 7.56 17.32 -20.71
N SER A 18 6.55 17.08 -19.87
CA SER A 18 6.72 16.54 -18.51
C SER A 18 6.67 15.01 -18.47
N ILE A 19 5.84 14.37 -19.31
CA ILE A 19 5.69 12.90 -19.33
C ILE A 19 7.03 12.16 -19.47
N PRO A 20 7.93 12.48 -20.42
CA PRO A 20 9.19 11.76 -20.54
C PRO A 20 10.06 11.84 -19.27
N LYS A 21 10.07 13.01 -18.59
CA LYS A 21 10.82 13.19 -17.34
C LYS A 21 10.20 12.41 -16.19
N THR A 22 8.87 12.43 -16.08
CA THR A 22 8.14 11.64 -15.07
C THR A 22 8.36 10.14 -15.27
N LEU A 23 8.33 9.66 -16.52
CA LEU A 23 8.60 8.25 -16.85
C LEU A 23 10.06 7.85 -16.52
N GLU A 24 11.04 8.75 -16.72
CA GLU A 24 12.43 8.53 -16.31
C GLU A 24 12.57 8.42 -14.78
N ASP A 25 11.94 9.32 -14.02
CA ASP A 25 11.90 9.26 -12.55
C ASP A 25 11.27 7.95 -12.06
N LEU A 26 10.09 7.60 -12.61
CA LEU A 26 9.41 6.35 -12.30
C LEU A 26 10.26 5.12 -12.61
N THR A 27 10.97 5.12 -13.75
CA THR A 27 11.90 4.05 -14.12
C THR A 27 13.00 3.88 -13.07
N SER A 28 13.62 4.98 -12.62
CA SER A 28 14.66 4.95 -11.59
C SER A 28 14.12 4.41 -10.26
N ARG A 29 12.93 4.87 -9.85
CA ARG A 29 12.29 4.45 -8.60
C ARG A 29 11.91 2.98 -8.60
N VAL A 30 11.31 2.49 -9.68
CA VAL A 30 10.96 1.07 -9.85
C VAL A 30 12.22 0.21 -9.90
N ALA A 31 13.26 0.63 -10.63
CA ALA A 31 14.53 -0.10 -10.67
C ALA A 31 15.21 -0.19 -9.29
N SER A 32 15.17 0.89 -8.50
CA SER A 32 15.69 0.88 -7.13
C SER A 32 14.90 -0.08 -6.21
N ALA A 33 13.57 -0.12 -6.37
CA ALA A 33 12.72 -1.04 -5.63
C ALA A 33 12.96 -2.51 -6.03
N GLU A 34 13.16 -2.78 -7.32
CA GLU A 34 13.51 -4.11 -7.83
C GLU A 34 14.89 -4.56 -7.32
N ALA A 35 15.87 -3.67 -7.24
CA ALA A 35 17.15 -3.98 -6.62
C ALA A 35 16.97 -4.39 -5.14
N THR A 36 16.09 -3.71 -4.41
CA THR A 36 15.72 -4.09 -3.03
C THR A 36 15.07 -5.47 -2.98
N LYS A 37 14.21 -5.81 -3.94
CA LYS A 37 13.62 -7.15 -4.06
C LYS A 37 14.69 -8.22 -4.25
N THR A 38 15.71 -7.97 -5.07
CA THR A 38 16.79 -8.95 -5.32
C THR A 38 17.66 -9.23 -4.10
N SER A 39 17.72 -8.30 -3.13
CA SER A 39 18.50 -8.47 -1.90
C SER A 39 17.74 -9.14 -0.76
N TRP A 40 16.46 -9.49 -0.94
CA TRP A 40 15.68 -10.14 0.11
C TRP A 40 16.23 -11.52 0.44
N GLN A 41 16.51 -11.73 1.73
CA GLN A 41 16.92 -13.02 2.30
C GLN A 41 15.88 -13.50 3.32
N PRO A 42 15.72 -14.80 3.57
CA PRO A 42 14.89 -15.28 4.67
C PRO A 42 15.38 -14.70 6.02
N PRO A 43 14.50 -14.20 6.89
CA PRO A 43 14.92 -13.73 8.21
C PRO A 43 15.42 -14.90 9.07
N ALA A 44 16.50 -14.69 9.82
CA ALA A 44 17.09 -15.68 10.73
C ALA A 44 16.38 -15.71 12.11
N SER A 45 15.62 -14.66 12.45
CA SER A 45 14.88 -14.56 13.70
C SER A 45 13.60 -13.71 13.55
N ALA A 46 12.70 -13.82 14.53
CA ALA A 46 11.49 -12.99 14.57
C ALA A 46 11.81 -11.48 14.72
N GLN A 47 12.89 -11.14 15.40
CA GLN A 47 13.36 -9.75 15.51
C GLN A 47 13.79 -9.21 14.14
N GLU A 48 14.62 -9.97 13.41
CA GLU A 48 15.03 -9.58 12.05
C GLU A 48 13.83 -9.51 11.10
N ALA A 49 12.87 -10.44 11.23
CA ALA A 49 11.64 -10.39 10.45
C ALA A 49 10.86 -9.08 10.70
N THR A 50 10.83 -8.60 11.95
CA THR A 50 10.20 -7.33 12.34
C THR A 50 10.92 -6.14 11.72
N GLU A 51 12.25 -6.12 11.75
CA GLU A 51 13.06 -5.05 11.13
C GLU A 51 12.86 -5.01 9.61
N GLN A 52 12.93 -6.17 8.95
CA GLN A 52 12.70 -6.30 7.51
C GLN A 52 11.26 -5.91 7.14
N MET A 53 10.28 -6.14 8.02
CA MET A 53 8.89 -5.67 7.83
C MET A 53 8.80 -4.14 7.82
N GLN A 54 9.53 -3.45 8.71
CA GLN A 54 9.59 -1.98 8.69
C GLN A 54 10.22 -1.46 7.40
N HIS A 55 11.28 -2.10 6.91
CA HIS A 55 11.87 -1.76 5.62
C HIS A 55 10.89 -1.97 4.45
N LEU A 56 10.12 -3.06 4.48
CA LEU A 56 9.09 -3.35 3.49
C LEU A 56 7.96 -2.30 3.53
N GLN A 57 7.53 -1.85 4.71
CA GLN A 57 6.53 -0.78 4.84
C GLN A 57 7.02 0.53 4.21
N ARG A 58 8.27 0.95 4.50
CA ARG A 58 8.86 2.13 3.87
C ARG A 58 8.96 2.02 2.35
N LEU A 59 9.24 0.81 1.84
CA LEU A 59 9.24 0.56 0.40
C LEU A 59 7.83 0.71 -0.19
N ARG A 60 6.81 0.18 0.49
CA ARG A 60 5.41 0.35 0.07
C ARG A 60 4.99 1.80 0.01
N ASP A 61 5.32 2.59 1.02
CA ASP A 61 4.98 4.03 1.01
C ASP A 61 5.57 4.74 -0.21
N LYS A 62 6.84 4.45 -0.54
CA LYS A 62 7.50 4.98 -1.74
C LYS A 62 6.82 4.53 -3.03
N MET A 63 6.35 3.29 -3.08
CA MET A 63 5.68 2.72 -4.24
C MET A 63 4.23 3.19 -4.37
N THR A 64 3.55 3.54 -3.28
CA THR A 64 2.21 4.15 -3.31
C THR A 64 2.24 5.46 -4.10
N THR A 65 3.18 6.36 -3.77
CA THR A 65 3.33 7.61 -4.52
C THR A 65 3.81 7.37 -5.96
N ALA A 66 4.58 6.31 -6.22
CA ALA A 66 4.99 5.96 -7.58
C ALA A 66 3.81 5.44 -8.42
N GLY A 67 2.95 4.63 -7.80
CA GLY A 67 1.73 4.11 -8.42
C GLY A 67 0.77 5.23 -8.80
N ALA A 68 0.53 6.19 -7.90
CA ALA A 68 -0.31 7.35 -8.20
C ALA A 68 0.20 8.15 -9.42
N LEU A 69 1.50 8.42 -9.48
CA LEU A 69 2.09 9.12 -10.65
C LEU A 69 2.03 8.30 -11.93
N LEU A 70 2.12 6.96 -11.83
CA LEU A 70 1.96 6.07 -12.97
C LEU A 70 0.51 6.07 -13.47
N ASP A 71 -0.46 6.09 -12.56
CA ASP A 71 -1.88 6.23 -12.87
C ASP A 71 -2.18 7.57 -13.54
N ASP A 72 -1.60 8.68 -13.05
CA ASP A 72 -1.71 10.00 -13.70
C ASP A 72 -1.16 9.97 -15.14
N CYS A 73 -0.03 9.28 -15.36
CA CYS A 73 0.54 9.11 -16.70
C CYS A 73 -0.36 8.26 -17.61
N ASN A 74 -1.01 7.22 -17.07
CA ASN A 74 -2.00 6.42 -17.80
C ASN A 74 -3.24 7.26 -18.17
N GLU A 75 -3.71 8.13 -17.26
CA GLU A 75 -4.83 9.03 -17.52
C GLU A 75 -4.47 10.06 -18.60
N GLN A 76 -3.28 10.66 -18.54
CA GLN A 76 -2.78 11.57 -19.58
C GLN A 76 -2.67 10.88 -20.94
N GLN A 77 -2.15 9.66 -20.99
CA GLN A 77 -2.10 8.85 -22.21
C GLN A 77 -3.50 8.61 -22.79
N ALA A 78 -4.46 8.25 -21.93
CA ALA A 78 -5.85 8.02 -22.33
C ALA A 78 -6.52 9.31 -22.85
N PHE A 79 -6.29 10.43 -22.17
CA PHE A 79 -6.77 11.75 -22.58
C PHE A 79 -6.23 12.15 -23.95
N PHE A 80 -4.93 11.98 -24.20
CA PHE A 80 -4.33 12.27 -25.51
C PHE A 80 -4.89 11.38 -26.62
N THR A 81 -5.05 10.08 -26.33
CA THR A 81 -5.67 9.14 -27.28
C THR A 81 -7.10 9.56 -27.63
N ALA A 82 -7.90 9.96 -26.64
CA ALA A 82 -9.26 10.44 -26.84
C ALA A 82 -9.33 11.73 -27.67
N ASN A 83 -8.34 12.62 -27.51
CA ASN A 83 -8.25 13.89 -28.24
C ASN A 83 -7.49 13.78 -29.59
N GLN A 84 -7.23 12.56 -30.08
CA GLN A 84 -6.50 12.31 -31.34
C GLN A 84 -5.10 12.92 -31.37
N VAL A 85 -4.46 12.98 -30.20
CA VAL A 85 -3.09 13.42 -30.08
C VAL A 85 -2.19 12.20 -30.09
N LEU A 86 -1.20 12.24 -30.98
CA LEU A 86 -0.13 11.26 -31.03
C LEU A 86 0.79 11.38 -29.81
N VAL A 87 0.83 10.33 -29.01
CA VAL A 87 1.85 10.12 -27.98
C VAL A 87 3.04 9.40 -28.63
N PRO A 88 4.29 9.84 -28.41
CA PRO A 88 5.45 9.14 -28.97
C PRO A 88 5.49 7.67 -28.55
N ALA A 89 5.74 6.77 -29.51
CA ALA A 89 5.73 5.32 -29.26
C ALA A 89 6.71 4.88 -28.15
N VAL A 90 7.83 5.58 -27.99
CA VAL A 90 8.81 5.36 -26.91
C VAL A 90 8.23 5.64 -25.52
N CYS A 91 7.27 6.56 -25.40
CA CYS A 91 6.60 6.84 -24.13
C CYS A 91 5.59 5.73 -23.82
N LEU A 92 4.84 5.29 -24.84
CA LEU A 92 3.88 4.20 -24.71
C LEU A 92 4.55 2.90 -24.27
N SER A 93 5.65 2.50 -24.93
CA SER A 93 6.37 1.27 -24.58
C SER A 93 6.95 1.31 -23.17
N ARG A 94 7.47 2.47 -22.72
CA ARG A 94 7.95 2.66 -21.35
C ARG A 94 6.81 2.59 -20.33
N LEU A 95 5.66 3.16 -20.64
CA LEU A 95 4.49 3.14 -19.77
C LEU A 95 3.95 1.71 -19.60
N GLU A 96 3.90 0.91 -20.67
CA GLU A 96 3.53 -0.51 -20.63
C GLU A 96 4.52 -1.36 -19.81
N ASP A 97 5.83 -1.14 -19.99
CA ASP A 97 6.88 -1.79 -19.18
C ASP A 97 6.72 -1.46 -17.69
N LEU A 98 6.58 -0.17 -17.36
CA LEU A 98 6.40 0.29 -15.98
C LEU A 98 5.14 -0.28 -15.34
N ASN A 99 4.02 -0.31 -16.06
CA ASN A 99 2.77 -0.94 -15.61
C ASN A 99 2.97 -2.42 -15.26
N THR A 100 3.72 -3.14 -16.08
CA THR A 100 4.00 -4.57 -15.85
C THR A 100 4.91 -4.76 -14.64
N ARG A 101 6.01 -4.01 -14.57
CA ARG A 101 6.99 -4.10 -13.49
C ARG A 101 6.42 -3.67 -12.14
N MET A 102 5.59 -2.62 -12.11
CA MET A 102 4.90 -2.18 -10.89
C MET A 102 3.99 -3.29 -10.34
N LYS A 103 3.19 -3.95 -11.20
CA LYS A 103 2.34 -5.08 -10.80
C LYS A 103 3.16 -6.23 -10.23
N LEU A 104 4.24 -6.62 -10.90
CA LEU A 104 5.13 -7.69 -10.43
C LEU A 104 5.83 -7.34 -9.11
N LEU A 105 6.15 -6.07 -8.91
CA LEU A 105 6.75 -5.56 -7.68
C LEU A 105 5.74 -5.59 -6.52
N GLN A 106 4.49 -5.18 -6.76
CA GLN A 106 3.41 -5.26 -5.76
C GLN A 106 3.19 -6.71 -5.31
N ILE A 107 3.04 -7.64 -6.25
CA ILE A 107 2.91 -9.08 -5.96
C ILE A 107 4.08 -9.56 -5.09
N ALA A 108 5.32 -9.23 -5.47
CA ALA A 108 6.49 -9.65 -4.72
C ALA A 108 6.54 -9.04 -3.31
N MET A 109 6.11 -7.78 -3.12
CA MET A 109 6.00 -7.16 -1.80
C MET A 109 4.96 -7.86 -0.92
N ASP A 110 3.84 -8.29 -1.49
CA ASP A 110 2.79 -9.02 -0.75
C ASP A 110 3.25 -10.42 -0.34
N GLU A 111 3.92 -11.14 -1.24
CA GLU A 111 4.56 -12.42 -0.93
C GLU A 111 5.63 -12.27 0.16
N ARG A 112 6.41 -11.18 0.10
CA ARG A 112 7.41 -10.87 1.12
C ARG A 112 6.77 -10.58 2.46
N GLN A 113 5.70 -9.80 2.52
CA GLN A 113 4.97 -9.54 3.76
C GLN A 113 4.49 -10.85 4.39
N LYS A 114 3.92 -11.75 3.58
CA LYS A 114 3.47 -13.07 4.06
C LYS A 114 4.64 -13.88 4.64
N THR A 115 5.78 -13.91 3.95
CA THR A 115 7.00 -14.58 4.43
C THR A 115 7.46 -14.03 5.78
N LEU A 116 7.51 -12.70 5.92
CA LEU A 116 7.93 -12.04 7.16
C LEU A 116 6.92 -12.24 8.30
N CYS A 117 5.61 -12.21 8.01
CA CYS A 117 4.57 -12.49 8.98
C CYS A 117 4.69 -13.93 9.51
N ASN A 118 4.91 -14.90 8.61
CA ASN A 118 5.13 -16.30 8.98
C ASN A 118 6.40 -16.50 9.82
N ALA A 119 7.41 -15.66 9.62
CA ALA A 119 8.64 -15.65 10.42
C ALA A 119 8.51 -14.92 11.77
N GLY A 120 7.32 -14.41 12.11
CA GLY A 120 7.05 -13.80 13.42
C GLY A 120 7.22 -12.28 13.47
N ALA A 121 7.30 -11.57 12.34
CA ALA A 121 7.38 -10.10 12.30
C ALA A 121 6.23 -9.37 13.02
N ASN A 122 5.12 -10.06 13.30
CA ASN A 122 3.97 -9.55 14.05
C ASN A 122 3.84 -10.18 15.46
N GLN A 123 4.69 -11.15 15.82
CA GLN A 123 4.66 -11.81 17.14
C GLN A 123 5.39 -11.01 18.23
N ALA A 124 6.10 -9.93 17.87
CA ALA A 124 6.81 -9.08 18.82
C ALA A 124 5.88 -8.30 19.78
N LEU A 125 4.55 -8.36 19.60
CA LEU A 125 3.55 -7.79 20.51
C LEU A 125 2.81 -8.83 21.37
N GLU A 126 3.03 -10.13 21.16
CA GLU A 126 2.31 -11.20 21.89
C GLU A 126 3.21 -12.05 22.81
N ASN A 127 4.53 -11.83 22.81
CA ASN A 127 5.42 -12.45 23.78
C ASN A 127 5.38 -11.70 25.12
N GLY A 128 4.21 -11.76 25.73
CA GLY A 128 3.91 -11.34 27.08
C GLY A 128 2.83 -12.27 27.63
N ASP A 129 3.27 -13.48 27.97
CA ASP A 129 2.66 -14.38 28.96
C ASP A 129 1.58 -15.39 28.51
N ASP A 130 1.82 -16.58 29.04
CA ASP A 130 0.98 -17.76 29.24
C ASP A 130 0.33 -18.49 28.05
N GLY A 131 0.90 -19.68 27.80
CA GLY A 131 0.29 -20.71 26.99
C GLY A 131 -1.06 -21.15 27.54
N ARG A 132 -2.10 -20.98 26.71
CA ARG A 132 -3.24 -21.89 26.75
C ARG A 132 -3.83 -22.07 25.36
N THR A 133 -3.54 -23.24 24.79
CA THR A 133 -4.25 -23.80 23.66
C THR A 133 -5.71 -24.01 24.05
N THR A 134 -6.65 -23.33 23.41
CA THR A 134 -8.01 -23.86 23.27
C THR A 134 -8.48 -23.69 21.84
N SER A 135 -8.46 -24.80 21.11
CA SER A 135 -9.16 -24.98 19.85
C SER A 135 -10.67 -24.99 20.11
N ASN A 136 -11.40 -24.05 19.52
CA ASN A 136 -12.83 -24.15 19.32
C ASN A 136 -13.30 -23.22 18.19
N SER A 137 -13.50 -23.85 17.03
CA SER A 137 -14.71 -23.75 16.20
C SER A 137 -15.34 -22.35 15.99
N GLY A 138 -15.15 -21.82 14.79
CA GLY A 138 -16.16 -21.02 14.08
C GLY A 138 -15.97 -19.49 14.14
N THR A 139 -15.52 -18.95 13.00
CA THR A 139 -15.77 -17.56 12.55
C THR A 139 -14.85 -16.47 13.13
N ILE A 140 -14.08 -15.86 12.22
CA ILE A 140 -13.28 -14.63 12.34
C ILE A 140 -11.94 -14.78 13.08
N GLY A 141 -10.84 -14.45 12.39
CA GLY A 141 -9.49 -14.40 12.95
C GLY A 141 -9.40 -13.45 14.16
N PRO A 142 -8.29 -13.47 14.91
CA PRO A 142 -8.20 -12.80 16.21
C PRO A 142 -8.49 -11.30 16.04
N LEU A 143 -9.66 -10.88 16.54
CA LEU A 143 -9.96 -9.47 16.74
C LEU A 143 -8.95 -8.95 17.77
N PRO A 144 -8.34 -7.77 17.56
CA PRO A 144 -7.62 -7.11 18.64
C PRO A 144 -8.57 -6.96 19.82
N ASN A 145 -8.10 -7.36 21.00
CA ASN A 145 -8.87 -7.35 22.22
C ASN A 145 -9.15 -5.89 22.64
N LEU A 146 -10.22 -5.28 22.11
CA LEU A 146 -10.73 -3.98 22.55
C LEU A 146 -11.30 -4.02 23.98
N GLY A 147 -11.30 -5.18 24.65
CA GLY A 147 -11.86 -5.37 25.99
C GLY A 147 -11.03 -4.81 27.15
N GLN A 148 -9.76 -4.45 26.94
CA GLN A 148 -8.90 -3.99 28.04
C GLN A 148 -8.56 -2.50 28.03
N SER A 149 -9.05 -1.73 27.06
CA SER A 149 -8.90 -0.27 27.04
C SER A 149 -10.22 0.45 27.33
N VAL A 150 -10.93 -0.03 28.35
CA VAL A 150 -11.94 0.75 29.05
C VAL A 150 -11.75 0.48 30.52
N LYS A 151 -11.27 1.48 31.26
CA LYS A 151 -11.38 1.49 32.72
C LYS A 151 -12.89 1.67 32.98
N PRO A 152 -13.66 0.66 33.43
CA PRO A 152 -15.10 0.73 33.39
C PRO A 152 -15.61 1.79 34.38
N PRO A 153 -16.36 2.82 33.94
CA PRO A 153 -17.10 3.71 34.83
C PRO A 153 -18.58 3.32 34.98
N TRP A 154 -19.04 2.21 34.39
CA TRP A 154 -20.48 1.96 34.23
C TRP A 154 -20.83 0.46 34.27
N GLU A 155 -20.75 -0.16 35.45
CA GLU A 155 -21.41 -1.45 35.67
C GLU A 155 -22.92 -1.17 35.83
N ARG A 156 -23.74 -1.46 34.81
CA ARG A 156 -25.20 -1.34 34.94
C ARG A 156 -25.69 -2.51 35.78
N ALA A 157 -25.86 -2.28 37.08
CA ALA A 157 -26.60 -3.21 37.93
C ALA A 157 -28.02 -3.36 37.37
N THR A 158 -28.49 -4.60 37.29
CA THR A 158 -29.82 -4.93 36.78
C THR A 158 -30.71 -5.23 37.98
N THR A 159 -31.84 -4.51 38.13
CA THR A 159 -32.85 -4.89 39.13
C THR A 159 -33.48 -6.23 38.75
N ALA A 160 -34.11 -6.92 39.71
CA ALA A 160 -34.77 -8.21 39.46
C ALA A 160 -35.86 -8.19 38.35
N ALA A 161 -36.28 -7.00 37.91
CA ALA A 161 -37.21 -6.78 36.80
C ALA A 161 -36.54 -6.53 35.43
N ASN A 162 -35.21 -6.68 35.30
CA ASN A 162 -34.48 -6.52 34.04
C ASN A 162 -34.51 -5.10 33.44
N VAL A 163 -34.57 -4.07 34.29
CA VAL A 163 -34.48 -2.65 33.87
C VAL A 163 -33.08 -2.12 34.21
N PRO A 164 -32.26 -1.75 33.21
CA PRO A 164 -30.88 -1.36 33.49
C PRO A 164 -30.77 0.14 33.82
N TYR A 165 -30.24 0.47 35.00
CA TYR A 165 -29.97 1.84 35.48
C TYR A 165 -28.49 2.02 35.82
N TYR A 166 -28.05 3.27 35.97
CA TYR A 166 -26.67 3.60 36.32
C TYR A 166 -26.55 3.77 37.84
N ILE A 167 -25.51 3.17 38.42
CA ILE A 167 -25.11 3.34 39.82
C ILE A 167 -23.94 4.32 39.87
N GLU A 168 -24.00 5.27 40.82
CA GLU A 168 -22.87 6.16 41.17
C GLU A 168 -21.90 5.47 42.14
#